data_AF-A0A414AT18-F1
#
_entry.id   AF-A0A414AT18-F1
#
_cell.length_a   1.000
_cell.length_b   1.000
_cell.length_c   1.000
_cell.angle_alpha   90.00
_cell.angle_beta   90.00
_cell.angle_gamma   90.00
#
_symmetry.space_group_name_H-M   'P 1'
#
loop_
_entity.id
_entity.type
_entity.pdbx_description
1 polymer ?
#
loop_
_entity_poly.entity_id
_entity_poly.type
_entity_poly.pdbx_seq_one_letter_code
_entity_poly.pdbx_strand_id
1 'polypeptide(L)'
;MTVNELQDELIMEIRCITQDMETYNRNGDRVELKGYQQSIPMFLPIDYEETEDTLFPYFTVVINSVMYNNPEADGSNTAHVMVIFGIYDDDEKMRGYFTLSAIMQRVITRFMKNNIMGLFYCDKKMRMEFQEDNTAPQFFGGIEMIWYLPEIEMEEIE
;
A
#
# COMPACT_ATOMS: atom_id res chain seq x y z
N MET A 1 -7.43 7.26 18.29
CA MET A 1 -7.12 6.64 17.00
C MET A 1 -5.70 6.96 16.60
N THR A 2 -5.03 6.04 15.88
CA THR A 2 -3.60 6.16 15.56
C THR A 2 -3.35 5.95 14.08
N VAL A 3 -2.17 6.38 13.64
CA VAL A 3 -1.68 6.15 12.28
C VAL A 3 -1.53 4.65 11.97
N ASN A 4 -1.36 3.79 12.98
CA ASN A 4 -1.33 2.34 12.79
C ASN A 4 -2.71 1.80 12.38
N GLU A 5 -3.79 2.35 12.92
CA GLU A 5 -5.16 1.97 12.51
C GLU A 5 -5.43 2.36 11.06
N LEU A 6 -4.92 3.50 10.60
CA LEU A 6 -4.97 3.88 9.18
C LEU A 6 -4.25 2.82 8.31
N GLN A 7 -3.08 2.32 8.73
CA GLN A 7 -2.39 1.27 8.00
C GLN A 7 -3.21 -0.03 7.95
N ASP A 8 -3.77 -0.44 9.09
CA ASP A 8 -4.59 -1.66 9.18
C ASP A 8 -5.84 -1.59 8.30
N GLU A 9 -6.59 -0.49 8.39
CA GLU A 9 -7.78 -0.28 7.57
C GLU A 9 -7.43 -0.24 6.07
N LEU A 10 -6.34 0.44 5.70
CA LEU A 10 -5.91 0.51 4.31
C LEU A 10 -5.48 -0.86 3.78
N ILE A 11 -4.78 -1.66 4.59
CA ILE A 11 -4.43 -3.04 4.23
C ILE A 11 -5.69 -3.88 4.01
N MET A 12 -6.66 -3.81 4.93
CA MET A 12 -7.91 -4.56 4.81
C MET A 12 -8.70 -4.16 3.56
N GLU A 13 -8.80 -2.87 3.29
CA GLU A 13 -9.51 -2.33 2.13
C GLU A 13 -8.84 -2.76 0.82
N ILE A 14 -7.51 -2.64 0.72
CA ILE A 14 -6.75 -3.04 -0.48
C ILE A 14 -6.91 -4.54 -0.74
N ARG A 15 -6.82 -5.39 0.28
CA ARG A 15 -7.09 -6.83 0.15
C ARG A 15 -8.51 -7.10 -0.36
N CYS A 16 -9.50 -6.41 0.21
CA CYS A 16 -10.90 -6.55 -0.20
C CYS A 16 -11.12 -6.17 -1.68
N ILE A 17 -10.58 -5.03 -2.13
CA ILE A 17 -10.80 -4.59 -3.52
C ILE A 17 -9.98 -5.36 -4.56
N THR A 18 -8.97 -6.12 -4.14
CA THR A 18 -8.10 -6.91 -5.03
C THR A 18 -8.38 -8.42 -4.97
N GLN A 19 -9.28 -8.88 -4.10
CA GLN A 19 -9.56 -10.31 -3.88
C GLN A 19 -9.99 -11.08 -5.13
N ASP A 20 -10.64 -10.40 -6.09
CA ASP A 20 -11.13 -10.99 -7.33
C ASP A 20 -10.08 -11.00 -8.45
N MET A 21 -8.92 -10.39 -8.23
CA MET A 21 -7.85 -10.33 -9.22
C MET A 21 -7.12 -11.67 -9.33
N GLU A 22 -6.49 -11.87 -10.49
CA GLU A 22 -5.64 -13.02 -10.76
C GLU A 22 -4.18 -12.60 -10.55
N THR A 23 -3.68 -12.88 -9.35
CA THR A 23 -2.28 -12.67 -8.98
C THR A 23 -1.62 -14.00 -8.68
N TYR A 24 -0.33 -14.12 -9.00
CA TYR A 24 0.38 -15.39 -8.99
C TYR A 24 1.67 -15.27 -8.17
N ASN A 25 2.05 -16.35 -7.51
CA ASN A 25 3.36 -16.47 -6.85
C ASN A 25 4.42 -16.94 -7.85
N ARG A 26 5.68 -17.07 -7.39
CA ARG A 26 6.79 -17.58 -8.21
C ARG A 26 6.62 -19.01 -8.76
N ASN A 27 5.71 -19.80 -8.18
CA ASN A 27 5.43 -21.16 -8.64
C ASN A 27 4.32 -21.19 -9.70
N GLY A 28 3.71 -20.05 -10.02
CA GLY A 28 2.55 -19.94 -10.90
C GLY A 28 1.22 -20.29 -10.22
N ASP A 29 1.19 -20.46 -8.90
CA ASP A 29 -0.06 -20.68 -8.17
C ASP A 29 -0.79 -19.35 -7.98
N ARG A 30 -2.12 -19.38 -8.19
CA ARG A 30 -2.97 -18.23 -7.88
C ARG A 30 -3.01 -18.00 -6.37
N VAL A 31 -2.63 -16.80 -5.94
CA VAL A 31 -2.57 -16.41 -4.53
C VAL A 31 -3.12 -14.99 -4.34
N GLU A 32 -3.65 -14.70 -3.16
CA GLU A 32 -4.07 -13.35 -2.79
C GLU A 32 -2.88 -12.41 -2.57
N LEU A 33 -3.11 -11.12 -2.79
CA LEU A 33 -2.15 -10.07 -2.49
C LEU A 33 -2.01 -9.88 -0.96
N LYS A 34 -0.81 -10.11 -0.42
CA LYS A 34 -0.53 -9.97 1.02
C LYS A 34 -0.16 -8.53 1.37
N GLY A 35 -0.72 -7.98 2.44
CA GLY A 35 -0.42 -6.62 2.91
C GLY A 35 0.39 -6.60 4.20
N TYR A 36 1.38 -5.71 4.28
CA TYR A 36 2.24 -5.53 5.45
C TYR A 36 2.31 -4.06 5.89
N GLN A 37 2.47 -3.82 7.20
CA GLN A 37 2.70 -2.48 7.76
C GLN A 37 4.20 -2.14 7.73
N GLN A 38 4.56 -0.94 7.24
CA GLN A 38 5.93 -0.41 7.09
C GLN A 38 6.92 -1.22 6.25
N SER A 39 7.08 -2.51 6.54
CA SER A 39 8.09 -3.38 5.96
C SER A 39 7.58 -4.81 5.87
N ILE A 40 8.11 -5.55 4.90
CA ILE A 40 7.96 -7.00 4.86
C ILE A 40 8.65 -7.66 6.07
N PRO A 41 8.28 -8.90 6.44
CA PRO A 41 8.94 -9.65 7.50
C PRO A 41 10.44 -9.82 7.26
N MET A 42 11.22 -9.83 8.34
CA MET A 42 12.63 -10.16 8.29
C MET A 42 12.81 -11.68 8.21
N PHE A 43 13.59 -12.15 7.24
CA PHE A 43 13.98 -13.56 7.14
C PHE A 43 15.21 -13.83 7.99
N LEU A 44 15.12 -14.77 8.92
CA LEU A 44 16.29 -15.18 9.69
C LEU A 44 17.08 -16.24 8.91
N PRO A 45 18.43 -16.29 9.04
CA PRO A 45 19.26 -17.24 8.31
C PRO A 45 18.96 -18.73 8.58
N ILE A 46 18.18 -19.02 9.63
CA ILE A 46 17.74 -20.37 9.99
C ILE A 46 16.54 -20.85 9.16
N ASP A 47 15.85 -19.92 8.50
CA ASP A 47 14.66 -20.19 7.69
C ASP A 47 15.07 -20.39 6.23
N TYR A 48 15.82 -21.46 5.97
CA TYR A 48 16.39 -21.76 4.64
C TYR A 48 15.35 -21.87 3.51
N GLU A 49 14.05 -22.00 3.85
CA GLU A 49 12.95 -22.10 2.89
C GLU A 49 12.20 -20.78 2.67
N GLU A 50 12.26 -19.83 3.61
CA GLU A 50 11.57 -18.54 3.51
C GLU A 50 12.54 -17.47 3.00
N THR A 51 12.42 -17.15 1.71
CA THR A 51 13.09 -16.01 1.08
C THR A 51 12.09 -14.92 0.73
N GLU A 52 12.55 -13.69 0.51
CA GLU A 52 11.71 -12.57 0.05
C GLU A 52 10.86 -12.93 -1.17
N ASP A 53 11.41 -13.75 -2.08
CA ASP A 53 10.71 -14.24 -3.27
C ASP A 53 9.43 -15.04 -2.96
N THR A 54 9.32 -15.62 -1.76
CA THR A 54 8.13 -16.36 -1.33
C THR A 54 6.97 -15.44 -0.90
N LEU A 55 7.24 -14.15 -0.71
CA LEU A 55 6.21 -13.17 -0.32
C LEU A 55 5.43 -12.65 -1.52
N PHE A 56 5.98 -12.75 -2.74
CA PHE A 56 5.28 -12.28 -3.91
C PHE A 56 3.99 -13.07 -4.16
N PRO A 57 2.89 -12.40 -4.48
CA PRO A 57 2.73 -10.94 -4.60
C PRO A 57 2.35 -10.30 -3.26
N TYR A 58 2.88 -9.10 -3.00
CA TYR A 58 2.59 -8.36 -1.77
C TYR A 58 2.45 -6.85 -1.99
N PHE A 59 2.01 -6.15 -0.95
CA PHE A 59 2.16 -4.72 -0.81
C PHE A 59 2.54 -4.34 0.62
N THR A 60 3.18 -3.19 0.78
CA THR A 60 3.39 -2.52 2.06
C THR A 60 2.61 -1.22 2.09
N VAL A 61 2.05 -0.89 3.24
CA VAL A 61 1.55 0.46 3.53
C VAL A 61 2.60 1.15 4.37
N VAL A 62 3.28 2.14 3.80
CA VAL A 62 4.37 2.87 4.44
C VAL A 62 3.91 4.26 4.82
N ILE A 63 3.99 4.61 6.10
CA ILE A 63 3.81 5.98 6.57
C ILE A 63 5.17 6.66 6.48
N ASN A 64 5.28 7.61 5.56
CA ASN A 64 6.52 8.35 5.32
C ASN A 64 6.67 9.50 6.32
N SER A 65 5.57 10.20 6.59
CA SER A 65 5.55 11.32 7.54
C SER A 65 4.14 11.56 8.07
N VAL A 66 4.07 12.18 9.25
CA VAL A 66 2.82 12.63 9.87
C VAL A 66 3.04 14.04 10.37
N MET A 67 2.14 14.95 10.01
CA MET A 67 2.18 16.34 10.41
C MET A 67 0.87 16.70 11.11
N TYR A 68 0.98 17.03 12.38
CA TYR A 68 -0.14 17.51 13.18
C TYR A 68 -0.24 19.03 13.03
N ASN A 69 -1.47 19.55 12.97
CA ASN A 69 -1.73 20.96 12.71
C ASN A 69 -1.01 21.47 11.43
N ASN A 70 -1.21 20.77 10.31
CA ASN A 70 -0.56 21.06 9.04
C ASN A 70 -1.05 22.41 8.48
N PRO A 71 -0.19 23.45 8.38
CA PRO A 71 -0.58 24.76 7.89
C PRO A 71 -0.94 24.78 6.39
N GLU A 72 -0.45 23.82 5.61
CA GLU A 72 -0.80 23.64 4.19
C GLU A 72 -2.15 22.94 4.00
N ALA A 73 -2.71 22.40 5.10
CA ALA A 73 -4.00 21.71 5.14
C ALA A 73 -4.96 22.35 6.15
N ASP A 74 -4.93 23.69 6.24
CA ASP A 74 -5.81 24.50 7.09
C ASP A 74 -5.80 24.09 8.57
N GLY A 75 -4.65 23.63 9.08
CA GLY A 75 -4.47 23.18 10.46
C GLY A 75 -4.94 21.75 10.73
N SER A 76 -5.27 20.98 9.69
CA SER A 76 -5.65 19.56 9.83
C SER A 76 -4.46 18.67 10.17
N ASN A 77 -4.72 17.51 10.78
CA ASN A 77 -3.70 16.46 10.93
C ASN A 77 -3.58 15.67 9.62
N THR A 78 -2.37 15.48 9.10
CA THR A 78 -2.17 14.77 7.82
C THR A 78 -1.06 13.73 7.90
N ALA A 79 -1.23 12.60 7.21
CA ALA A 79 -0.22 11.58 6.99
C ALA A 79 0.12 11.45 5.50
N HIS A 80 1.41 11.34 5.20
CA HIS A 80 1.92 10.98 3.88
C HIS A 80 2.14 9.47 3.85
N VAL A 81 1.45 8.79 2.93
CA VAL A 81 1.40 7.34 2.86
C VAL A 81 1.84 6.87 1.48
N MET A 82 2.76 5.91 1.44
CA MET A 82 3.18 5.23 0.23
C MET A 82 2.72 3.78 0.28
N VAL A 83 1.93 3.37 -0.70
CA VAL A 83 1.56 1.95 -0.88
C VAL A 83 2.46 1.35 -1.93
N ILE A 84 3.35 0.44 -1.55
CA ILE A 84 4.34 -0.16 -2.46
C ILE A 84 3.90 -1.58 -2.77
N PHE A 85 3.79 -1.91 -4.04
CA PHE A 85 3.40 -3.22 -4.54
C PHE A 85 4.62 -3.93 -5.11
N GLY A 86 4.73 -5.22 -4.82
CA GLY A 86 5.68 -6.14 -5.42
C GLY A 86 4.94 -7.31 -6.04
N ILE A 87 5.23 -7.61 -7.31
CA ILE A 87 4.72 -8.80 -8.01
C ILE A 87 5.86 -9.54 -8.70
N TYR A 88 5.64 -10.81 -8.97
CA TYR A 88 6.54 -11.67 -9.73
C TYR A 88 5.88 -12.06 -11.04
N ASP A 89 6.60 -11.92 -12.16
CA ASP A 89 6.15 -12.36 -13.49
C ASP A 89 7.37 -12.79 -14.31
N ASP A 90 7.50 -14.10 -14.56
CA ASP A 90 8.54 -14.70 -15.38
C ASP A 90 8.09 -15.06 -16.81
N ASP A 91 6.88 -14.66 -17.23
CA ASP A 91 6.42 -14.80 -18.61
C ASP A 91 7.33 -14.00 -19.56
N GLU A 92 7.73 -14.58 -20.69
CA GLU A 92 8.53 -13.93 -21.73
C GLU A 92 7.91 -12.62 -22.24
N LYS A 93 6.59 -12.44 -22.06
CA LYS A 93 5.84 -11.23 -22.42
C LYS A 93 5.96 -10.12 -21.36
N MET A 94 6.61 -10.37 -20.22
CA MET A 94 6.88 -9.43 -19.14
C MET A 94 5.63 -8.60 -18.77
N ARG A 95 4.54 -9.28 -18.42
CA ARG A 95 3.25 -8.64 -18.15
C ARG A 95 3.14 -8.09 -16.73
N GLY A 96 4.22 -8.12 -15.95
CA GLY A 96 4.28 -7.61 -14.58
C GLY A 96 3.72 -6.19 -14.50
N TYR A 97 4.27 -5.25 -15.27
CA TYR A 97 3.78 -3.87 -15.27
C TYR A 97 2.28 -3.72 -15.63
N PHE A 98 1.71 -4.62 -16.43
CA PHE A 98 0.27 -4.61 -16.71
C PHE A 98 -0.55 -4.98 -15.47
N THR A 99 -0.20 -6.08 -14.81
CA THR A 99 -0.85 -6.52 -13.56
C THR A 99 -0.70 -5.47 -12.46
N LEU A 100 0.51 -4.93 -12.31
CA LEU A 100 0.84 -3.90 -11.33
C LEU A 100 0.02 -2.62 -11.57
N SER A 101 -0.07 -2.16 -12.83
CA SER A 101 -0.90 -1.01 -13.20
C SER A 101 -2.38 -1.24 -12.88
N ALA A 102 -2.90 -2.43 -13.16
CA ALA A 102 -4.29 -2.78 -12.88
C ALA A 102 -4.60 -2.75 -11.38
N ILE A 103 -3.71 -3.30 -10.54
CA ILE A 103 -3.84 -3.27 -9.07
C ILE A 103 -3.87 -1.81 -8.59
N MET A 104 -2.86 -1.02 -8.98
CA MET A 104 -2.75 0.36 -8.51
C MET A 104 -3.92 1.24 -8.96
N GLN A 105 -4.37 1.09 -10.21
CA GLN A 105 -5.55 1.82 -10.70
C GLN A 105 -6.82 1.44 -9.96
N ARG A 106 -6.96 0.21 -9.47
CA ARG A 106 -8.12 -0.22 -8.68
C ARG A 106 -8.16 0.46 -7.33
N VAL A 107 -7.01 0.56 -6.66
CA VAL A 107 -6.83 1.32 -5.41
C VAL A 107 -7.15 2.80 -5.62
N ILE A 108 -6.53 3.43 -6.62
CA ILE A 108 -6.80 4.85 -6.95
C ILE A 108 -8.28 5.06 -7.26
N THR A 109 -8.89 4.19 -8.07
CA THR A 109 -10.31 4.32 -8.43
C THR A 109 -11.22 4.22 -7.21
N ARG A 110 -10.92 3.33 -6.26
CA ARG A 110 -11.68 3.19 -5.02
C ARG A 110 -11.70 4.50 -4.24
N PHE A 111 -10.54 5.10 -4.03
CA PHE A 111 -10.43 6.34 -3.26
C PHE A 111 -10.83 7.59 -4.06
N MET A 112 -10.74 7.59 -5.39
CA MET A 112 -11.29 8.65 -6.22
C MET A 112 -12.82 8.68 -6.20
N LYS A 113 -13.47 7.51 -6.16
CA LYS A 113 -14.94 7.39 -6.10
C LYS A 113 -15.50 7.67 -4.71
N ASN A 114 -14.83 7.15 -3.68
CA ASN A 114 -15.17 7.40 -2.30
C ASN A 114 -13.87 7.51 -1.50
N ASN A 115 -13.50 8.73 -1.13
CA ASN A 115 -12.25 9.02 -0.45
C ASN A 115 -12.36 8.94 1.09
N ILE A 116 -13.47 8.43 1.61
CA ILE A 116 -13.66 8.24 3.04
C ILE A 116 -13.39 6.76 3.39
N MET A 117 -12.63 6.54 4.45
CA MET A 117 -12.36 5.23 5.04
C MET A 117 -12.44 5.37 6.55
N GLY A 118 -13.57 4.96 7.13
CA GLY A 118 -13.84 5.18 8.55
C GLY A 118 -13.81 6.66 8.91
N LEU A 119 -12.85 7.03 9.75
CA LEU A 119 -12.63 8.40 10.22
C LEU A 119 -11.46 9.08 9.50
N PHE A 120 -10.85 8.39 8.53
CA PHE A 120 -9.79 8.90 7.68
C PHE A 120 -10.34 9.38 6.35
N TYR A 121 -9.75 10.46 5.84
CA TYR A 121 -10.12 11.03 4.55
C TYR A 121 -8.89 11.11 3.63
N CYS A 122 -8.97 10.51 2.45
CA CYS A 122 -7.91 10.53 1.45
C CYS A 122 -8.02 11.78 0.56
N ASP A 123 -6.92 12.48 0.38
CA ASP A 123 -6.82 13.51 -0.67
C ASP A 123 -6.95 12.83 -2.05
N LYS A 124 -7.62 13.51 -2.99
CA LYS A 124 -7.78 13.00 -4.36
C LYS A 124 -6.50 13.14 -5.19
N LYS A 125 -5.53 13.91 -4.73
CA LYS A 125 -4.19 14.00 -5.30
C LYS A 125 -3.42 12.73 -4.94
N MET A 126 -3.44 11.78 -5.85
CA MET A 126 -2.66 10.56 -5.79
C MET A 126 -1.70 10.50 -6.97
N ARG A 127 -0.51 9.95 -6.75
CA ARG A 127 0.49 9.69 -7.80
C ARG A 127 0.80 8.20 -7.81
N MET A 128 0.85 7.61 -8.99
CA MET A 128 1.40 6.27 -9.18
C MET A 128 2.78 6.36 -9.81
N GLU A 129 3.69 5.52 -9.34
CA GLU A 129 5.08 5.46 -9.80
C GLU A 129 5.47 4.00 -10.03
N PHE A 130 6.42 3.77 -10.93
CA PHE A 130 6.96 2.44 -11.24
C PHE A 130 8.45 2.46 -10.99
N GLN A 131 9.01 1.34 -10.55
CA GLN A 131 10.46 1.19 -10.49
C GLN A 131 11.05 1.26 -11.91
N GLU A 132 12.15 2.00 -12.08
CA GLU A 132 12.83 2.15 -13.37
C GLU A 132 13.92 1.09 -13.59
N ASP A 133 14.42 0.49 -12.51
CA ASP A 133 15.46 -0.54 -12.57
C ASP A 133 14.94 -1.83 -13.22
N ASN A 134 15.81 -2.52 -13.96
CA ASN A 134 15.51 -3.84 -14.52
C ASN A 134 15.66 -4.92 -13.45
N THR A 135 14.61 -5.13 -12.67
CA THR A 135 14.52 -6.12 -11.58
C THR A 135 13.75 -7.39 -11.99
N ALA A 136 13.46 -7.55 -13.29
CA ALA A 136 12.76 -8.72 -13.80
C ALA A 136 13.44 -10.03 -13.33
N PRO A 137 12.65 -11.02 -12.86
CA PRO A 137 11.19 -11.14 -12.97
C PRO A 137 10.37 -10.43 -11.87
N GLN A 138 10.99 -9.64 -10.99
CA GLN A 138 10.30 -8.88 -9.97
C GLN A 138 9.90 -7.51 -10.53
N PHE A 139 8.70 -7.03 -10.19
CA PHE A 139 8.20 -5.72 -10.63
C PHE A 139 7.62 -4.97 -9.45
N PHE A 140 7.98 -3.69 -9.36
CA PHE A 140 7.60 -2.84 -8.24
C PHE A 140 6.95 -1.55 -8.71
N GLY A 141 5.97 -1.09 -7.93
CA GLY A 141 5.27 0.16 -8.16
C GLY A 141 4.72 0.72 -6.87
N GLY A 142 4.48 2.02 -6.84
CA GLY A 142 4.04 2.74 -5.65
C GLY A 142 2.84 3.63 -5.94
N ILE A 143 2.02 3.85 -4.91
CA ILE A 143 1.02 4.92 -4.90
C ILE A 143 1.34 5.85 -3.74
N GLU A 144 1.56 7.12 -4.06
CA GLU A 144 1.68 8.20 -3.10
C GLU A 144 0.29 8.77 -2.78
N MET A 145 -0.05 8.83 -1.50
CA MET A 145 -1.34 9.25 -0.99
C MET A 145 -1.17 10.21 0.20
N ILE A 146 -2.07 11.19 0.31
CA ILE A 146 -2.17 12.07 1.48
C ILE A 146 -3.46 11.73 2.21
N TRP A 147 -3.38 11.53 3.51
CA TRP A 147 -4.51 11.19 4.37
C TRP A 147 -4.70 12.24 5.44
N TYR A 148 -5.94 12.64 5.68
CA TYR A 148 -6.35 13.47 6.78
C TYR A 148 -6.75 12.58 7.94
N LEU A 149 -6.17 12.87 9.11
CA LEU A 149 -6.38 12.15 10.35
C LEU A 149 -7.41 12.89 11.23
N PRO A 150 -8.10 12.19 12.12
CA PRO A 150 -8.98 12.80 13.11
C PRO A 150 -8.29 13.88 13.94
N GLU A 151 -9.06 14.89 14.35
CA GLU A 151 -8.59 15.88 15.31
C GLU A 151 -8.34 15.22 16.68
N ILE A 152 -7.35 15.75 17.40
CA ILE A 152 -7.05 15.32 18.77
C ILE A 152 -7.57 16.43 19.68
N GLU A 153 -8.63 16.14 20.43
CA GLU A 153 -9.22 17.09 21.36
C GLU A 153 -8.23 17.41 22.49
N MET A 154 -8.15 18.68 22.85
CA MET A 154 -7.40 19.13 24.02
C MET A 154 -8.15 18.69 25.27
N GLU A 155 -7.48 18.05 26.22
CA GLU A 155 -8.06 17.81 27.54
C GLU A 155 -8.29 19.16 28.21
N GLU A 156 -9.54 19.46 28.59
CA GLU A 156 -9.83 20.64 29.42
C GLU A 156 -9.22 20.41 30.80
N ILE A 157 -8.32 21.32 31.22
CA ILE A 157 -7.80 21.33 32.58
C ILE A 157 -8.86 21.99 33.46
N GLU A 158 -9.53 21.22 34.32
CA GLU A 158 -10.40 21.72 35.40
C GLU A 158 -9.62 22.50 36.48
#